data_AF-A0A3C1Z6J8-F1
#
_entry.id   AF-A0A3C1Z6J8-F1
#
_cell.length_a   1.000
_cell.length_b   1.000
_cell.length_c   1.000
_cell.angle_alpha   90.00
_cell.angle_beta   90.00
_cell.angle_gamma   90.00
#
_symmetry.space_group_name_H-M   'P 1'
#
loop_
_entity.id
_entity.type
_entity.pdbx_description
1 polymer ?
#
loop_
_entity_poly.entity_id
_entity_poly.type
_entity_poly.pdbx_seq_one_letter_code
_entity_poly.pdbx_strand_id
1 'polypeptide(L)'
;MNYEYRFINEKYVLHDEGEPIGQPLDEVAIALDKDSGTLHKHGSPEYVEKWCKAARMKFRSHGYHDTAAQLVMISGRFPIEEINRCISSSGYAGKFYGRISNVAPVTLIIIPSA
;
A
#
# COMPACT_ATOMS: atom_id res chain seq x y z
N MET A 1 9.20 12.81 -9.86
CA MET A 1 9.42 12.24 -8.52
C MET A 1 9.93 10.83 -8.72
N ASN A 2 11.13 10.57 -8.23
CA ASN A 2 11.78 9.27 -8.33
C ASN A 2 11.86 8.70 -6.92
N TYR A 3 10.75 8.07 -6.50
CA TYR A 3 10.62 7.53 -5.16
C TYR A 3 11.24 6.15 -5.06
N GLU A 4 12.02 5.94 -4.01
CA GLU A 4 12.52 4.61 -3.64
C GLU A 4 12.58 4.44 -2.12
N TYR A 5 12.22 3.27 -1.64
CA TYR A 5 12.52 2.86 -0.28
C TYR A 5 13.91 2.27 -0.21
N ARG A 6 14.64 2.62 0.85
CA ARG A 6 15.87 1.95 1.27
C ARG A 6 15.67 1.38 2.66
N PHE A 7 16.31 0.24 2.94
CA PHE A 7 16.29 -0.37 4.27
C PHE A 7 17.57 0.01 5.02
N ILE A 8 17.47 0.97 5.93
CA ILE A 8 18.61 1.58 6.64
C ILE A 8 18.33 1.48 8.14
N ASN A 9 19.28 0.95 8.90
CA ASN A 9 19.15 0.77 10.36
C ASN A 9 17.84 0.08 10.77
N GLU A 10 17.51 -1.02 10.08
CA GLU A 10 16.29 -1.82 10.31
C GLU A 10 14.95 -1.09 10.06
N LYS A 11 14.99 0.06 9.37
CA LYS A 11 13.82 0.85 9.02
C LYS A 11 13.71 1.04 7.51
N TYR A 12 12.48 1.18 7.03
CA TYR A 12 12.18 1.68 5.70
C TYR A 12 12.30 3.20 5.69
N VAL A 13 13.16 3.73 4.82
CA VAL A 13 13.33 5.16 4.60
C VAL A 13 12.99 5.47 3.15
N LEU A 14 11.95 6.27 2.94
CA LEU A 14 11.57 6.74 1.61
C LEU A 14 12.57 7.81 1.16
N HIS A 15 13.01 7.76 -0.08
CA HIS A 15 13.86 8.76 -0.69
C HIS A 15 13.16 9.34 -1.93
N ASP A 16 13.38 10.62 -2.19
CA ASP A 16 13.03 11.29 -3.45
C ASP A 16 14.32 11.87 -4.03
N GLU A 17 14.66 11.46 -5.25
CA GLU A 17 15.91 11.88 -5.92
C GLU A 17 17.17 11.61 -5.09
N GLY A 18 17.14 10.57 -4.25
CA GLY A 18 18.25 10.14 -3.41
C GLY A 18 18.31 10.79 -2.02
N GLU A 19 17.43 11.75 -1.72
CA GLU A 19 17.34 12.40 -0.42
C GLU A 19 16.26 11.76 0.45
N PRO A 20 16.54 11.45 1.74
CA PRO A 20 15.55 10.82 2.61
C PRO A 20 14.41 11.80 2.93
N ILE A 21 13.19 11.31 2.78
CA ILE A 21 11.96 12.06 3.06
C ILE A 21 11.06 11.31 4.03
N GLY A 22 10.38 12.08 4.89
CA GLY A 22 9.49 11.53 5.90
C GLY A 22 10.21 10.84 7.05
N GLN A 23 9.44 10.14 7.89
CA GLN A 23 9.97 9.43 9.05
C GLN A 23 10.32 7.98 8.67
N PRO A 24 11.42 7.41 9.21
CA PRO A 24 11.72 5.98 9.07
C PRO A 24 10.60 5.12 9.65
N LEU A 25 10.27 4.02 8.97
CA LEU A 25 9.14 3.15 9.33
C LEU A 25 9.62 1.74 9.67
N ASP A 26 8.97 1.09 10.65
CA ASP A 26 9.19 -0.33 10.96
C ASP A 26 8.62 -1.28 9.91
N GLU A 27 7.58 -0.84 9.23
CA GLU A 27 6.88 -1.55 8.17
C GLU A 27 6.22 -0.53 7.22
N VAL A 28 5.84 -1.00 6.04
CA VAL A 28 5.22 -0.17 5.01
C VAL A 28 3.85 -0.72 4.69
N ALA A 29 2.89 0.18 4.48
CA ALA A 29 1.60 -0.16 3.90
C ALA A 29 1.52 0.29 2.45
N ILE A 30 0.76 -0.47 1.66
CA ILE A 30 0.33 -0.08 0.33
C ILE A 30 -1.18 -0.22 0.21
N ALA A 31 -1.84 0.78 -0.37
CA ALA A 31 -3.24 0.75 -0.74
C ALA A 31 -3.38 0.73 -2.26
N LEU A 32 -4.11 -0.26 -2.77
CA LEU A 32 -4.25 -0.53 -4.18
C LEU A 32 -5.68 -0.94 -4.54
N ASP A 33 -6.03 -0.76 -5.80
CA ASP A 33 -7.19 -1.43 -6.39
C ASP A 33 -6.78 -2.85 -6.81
N LYS A 34 -7.44 -3.89 -6.28
CA LYS A 34 -7.03 -5.28 -6.49
C LYS A 34 -7.35 -5.83 -7.88
N ASP A 35 -8.26 -5.20 -8.62
CA ASP A 35 -8.65 -5.64 -9.97
C ASP A 35 -7.71 -5.08 -11.03
N SER A 36 -7.46 -3.76 -11.00
CA SER A 36 -6.55 -3.07 -11.92
C SER A 36 -5.09 -3.16 -11.51
N GLY A 37 -4.81 -3.46 -10.24
CA GLY A 37 -3.47 -3.38 -9.66
C GLY A 37 -2.96 -1.95 -9.49
N THR A 38 -3.82 -0.94 -9.61
CA THR A 38 -3.46 0.47 -9.46
C THR A 38 -3.05 0.75 -8.03
N LEU A 39 -1.81 1.20 -7.83
CA LEU A 39 -1.36 1.69 -6.54
C LEU A 39 -1.89 3.12 -6.32
N HIS A 40 -2.59 3.34 -5.22
CA HIS A 40 -3.12 4.66 -4.86
C HIS A 40 -2.33 5.36 -3.76
N LYS A 41 -1.82 4.60 -2.78
CA LYS A 41 -1.11 5.15 -1.63
C LYS A 41 -0.08 4.16 -1.12
N HIS A 42 1.02 4.66 -0.58
CA HIS A 42 1.99 3.88 0.19
C HIS A 42 2.55 4.74 1.32
N GLY A 43 3.22 4.12 2.30
CA GLY A 43 3.85 4.83 3.42
C GLY A 43 3.56 4.19 4.76
N SER A 44 3.48 5.04 5.80
CA SER A 44 3.12 4.61 7.16
C SER A 44 1.77 3.88 7.16
N PRO A 45 1.66 2.71 7.81
CA PRO A 45 0.40 2.00 7.95
C PRO A 45 -0.75 2.87 8.46
N GLU A 46 -0.51 3.72 9.46
CA GLU A 46 -1.53 4.60 10.03
C GLU A 46 -2.08 5.59 8.99
N TYR A 47 -1.19 6.26 8.24
CA TYR A 47 -1.60 7.26 7.25
C TYR A 47 -2.28 6.62 6.04
N VAL A 48 -1.81 5.45 5.61
CA VAL A 48 -2.40 4.71 4.49
C VAL A 48 -3.77 4.15 4.89
N GLU A 49 -3.93 3.64 6.12
CA GLU A 49 -5.20 3.17 6.66
C GLU A 49 -6.22 4.31 6.72
N LYS A 50 -5.84 5.45 7.30
CA LYS A 50 -6.71 6.63 7.39
C LYS A 50 -7.18 7.08 6.01
N TRP A 51 -6.26 7.12 5.05
CA TRP A 51 -6.59 7.45 3.66
C TRP A 51 -7.53 6.42 3.03
N CYS A 52 -7.25 5.12 3.22
CA CYS A 52 -8.04 4.03 2.65
C CYS A 52 -9.49 4.04 3.18
N LYS A 53 -9.68 4.23 4.49
CA LYS A 53 -11.00 4.41 5.12
C LYS A 53 -11.77 5.58 4.49
N ALA A 54 -11.13 6.75 4.39
CA ALA A 54 -11.74 7.94 3.81
C ALA A 54 -12.12 7.75 2.33
N ALA A 55 -11.24 7.11 1.54
CA ALA A 55 -11.48 6.82 0.13
C ALA A 55 -12.68 5.87 -0.04
N ARG A 56 -12.73 4.77 0.71
CA ARG A 56 -13.87 3.82 0.69
C ARG A 56 -15.19 4.50 1.05
N MET A 57 -15.21 5.33 2.10
CA MET A 57 -16.41 6.08 2.48
C MET A 57 -16.88 7.00 1.35
N LYS A 58 -15.95 7.73 0.72
CA LYS A 58 -16.26 8.62 -0.40
C LYS A 58 -16.81 7.85 -1.61
N PHE A 59 -16.24 6.71 -1.97
CA PHE A 59 -16.76 5.89 -3.06
C PHE A 59 -18.20 5.44 -2.78
N ARG A 60 -18.47 4.95 -1.57
CA ARG A 60 -19.82 4.52 -1.16
C ARG A 60 -20.82 5.65 -1.16
N SER A 61 -20.44 6.84 -0.68
CA SER A 61 -21.35 8.00 -0.66
C SER A 61 -21.77 8.45 -2.07
N HIS A 62 -21.05 8.04 -3.11
CA HIS A 62 -21.37 8.31 -4.51
C HIS A 62 -21.94 7.07 -5.24
N GLY A 63 -22.26 5.99 -4.53
CA GLY A 63 -22.83 4.77 -5.11
C GLY A 63 -21.81 3.80 -5.73
N TYR A 64 -20.51 4.07 -5.65
CA TYR A 64 -19.44 3.21 -6.18
C TYR A 64 -19.05 2.10 -5.19
N HIS A 65 -20.02 1.24 -4.85
CA HIS A 65 -19.83 0.18 -3.86
C HIS A 65 -18.77 -0.84 -4.28
N ASP A 66 -18.77 -1.24 -5.55
CA ASP A 66 -17.79 -2.19 -6.08
C ASP A 66 -16.39 -1.62 -6.00
N THR A 67 -16.16 -0.39 -6.47
CA THR A 67 -14.87 0.30 -6.36
C THR A 67 -14.39 0.38 -4.90
N ALA A 68 -15.30 0.68 -3.96
CA ALA A 68 -14.96 0.68 -2.54
C ALA A 68 -14.52 -0.70 -2.02
N ALA A 69 -15.12 -1.79 -2.55
CA ALA A 69 -14.77 -3.17 -2.19
C ALA A 69 -13.46 -3.65 -2.86
N GLN A 70 -13.10 -3.08 -4.01
CA GLN A 70 -11.84 -3.39 -4.70
C GLN A 70 -10.62 -2.69 -4.11
N LEU A 71 -10.82 -1.53 -3.46
CA LEU A 71 -9.74 -0.84 -2.77
C LEU A 71 -9.31 -1.64 -1.53
N VAL A 72 -8.09 -2.18 -1.53
CA VAL A 72 -7.49 -2.95 -0.42
C VAL A 72 -6.24 -2.26 0.12
N MET A 73 -5.91 -2.56 1.38
CA MET A 73 -4.65 -2.17 2.00
C MET A 73 -3.99 -3.41 2.56
N ILE A 74 -2.67 -3.50 2.38
CA ILE A 74 -1.81 -4.48 3.04
C ILE A 74 -0.68 -3.73 3.73
N SER A 75 -0.23 -4.24 4.88
CA SER A 75 0.93 -3.71 5.61
C SER A 75 1.81 -4.83 6.11
N GLY A 76 3.10 -4.53 6.27
CA GLY A 76 4.06 -5.47 6.81
C GLY A 76 5.51 -5.14 6.46
N ARG A 77 6.40 -5.99 6.96
CA ARG A 77 7.82 -5.99 6.59
C ARG A 77 8.00 -6.76 5.28
N PHE A 78 7.85 -6.04 4.18
CA PHE A 78 7.98 -6.58 2.83
C PHE A 78 9.42 -6.47 2.30
N PRO A 79 9.86 -7.37 1.41
CA PRO A 79 11.13 -7.20 0.71
C PRO A 79 11.22 -5.83 0.02
N ILE A 80 12.36 -5.16 0.10
CA ILE A 80 12.51 -3.78 -0.39
C ILE A 80 12.29 -3.71 -1.91
N GLU A 81 12.72 -4.75 -2.63
CA GLU A 81 12.56 -4.89 -4.08
C GLU A 81 11.11 -5.04 -4.50
N GLU A 82 10.27 -5.62 -3.63
CA GLU A 82 8.83 -5.80 -3.89
C GLU A 82 8.11 -4.46 -3.74
N ILE A 83 8.44 -3.68 -2.71
CA ILE A 83 7.87 -2.34 -2.50
C ILE A 83 8.32 -1.36 -3.57
N ASN A 84 9.61 -1.34 -3.89
CA ASN A 84 10.14 -0.47 -4.94
C ASN A 84 9.52 -0.80 -6.31
N ARG A 85 9.26 -2.09 -6.60
CA ARG A 85 8.51 -2.46 -7.81
C ARG A 85 7.05 -2.01 -7.77
N CYS A 86 6.38 -2.08 -6.62
CA CYS A 86 5.01 -1.58 -6.49
C CYS A 86 4.89 -0.08 -6.82
N ILE A 87 5.86 0.75 -6.40
CA ILE A 87 5.82 2.21 -6.64
C ILE A 87 6.35 2.63 -8.01
N SER A 88 7.24 1.85 -8.63
CA SER A 88 7.87 2.20 -9.91
C SER A 88 7.21 1.54 -11.14
N SER A 89 6.45 0.46 -10.95
CA SER A 89 5.85 -0.31 -12.04
C SER A 89 4.33 -0.36 -11.94
N SER A 90 3.65 0.25 -12.92
CA SER A 90 2.19 0.24 -13.01
C SER A 90 1.63 -1.18 -13.03
N GLY A 91 0.61 -1.44 -12.21
CA GLY A 91 -0.05 -2.74 -12.10
C GLY A 91 0.71 -3.82 -11.30
N TYR A 92 1.97 -3.59 -10.92
CA TYR A 92 2.74 -4.58 -10.17
C TYR A 92 2.17 -4.83 -8.77
N ALA A 93 1.61 -3.81 -8.13
CA ALA A 93 1.00 -3.93 -6.81
C ALA A 93 -0.10 -5.01 -6.78
N GLY A 94 -0.90 -5.14 -7.85
CA GLY A 94 -1.90 -6.21 -7.97
C GLY A 94 -1.27 -7.62 -8.02
N LYS A 95 -0.17 -7.79 -8.77
CA LYS A 95 0.58 -9.06 -8.82
C LYS A 95 1.20 -9.41 -7.48
N PHE A 96 1.73 -8.41 -6.77
CA PHE A 96 2.26 -8.58 -5.42
C PHE A 96 1.17 -8.99 -4.44
N TYR A 97 0.04 -8.27 -4.43
CA TYR A 97 -1.14 -8.60 -3.63
C TYR A 97 -1.65 -10.02 -3.89
N GLY A 98 -1.75 -10.44 -5.16
CA GLY A 98 -2.17 -11.79 -5.53
C GLY A 98 -1.23 -12.87 -4.99
N ARG A 99 0.09 -12.65 -5.04
CA ARG A 99 1.07 -13.59 -4.48
C ARG A 99 0.90 -13.74 -2.97
N ILE A 100 0.84 -12.63 -2.23
CA ILE A 100 0.79 -12.72 -0.76
C ILE A 100 -0.57 -13.19 -0.24
N SER A 101 -1.67 -12.91 -0.95
CA SER A 101 -3.02 -13.34 -0.57
C SER A 101 -3.18 -14.86 -0.66
N ASN A 102 -2.36 -15.53 -1.47
CA ASN A 102 -2.40 -16.98 -1.68
C ASN A 102 -1.55 -17.80 -0.68
N VAL A 103 -0.73 -17.16 0.16
CA VAL A 103 0.25 -17.87 1.02
C VAL A 103 -0.22 -18.00 2.50
N ALA A 104 -1.31 -17.33 2.90
CA ALA A 104 -1.93 -17.36 4.25
C ALA A 104 -1.08 -16.83 5.42
N PRO A 105 -1.74 -16.49 6.56
CA PRO A 105 -2.48 -15.24 6.66
C PRO A 105 -1.48 -14.08 6.67
N VAL A 106 -1.40 -13.31 5.57
CA VAL A 106 -1.00 -11.91 5.72
C VAL A 106 -1.94 -11.35 6.79
N THR A 107 -1.45 -10.52 7.72
CA THR A 107 -2.33 -9.62 8.47
C THR A 107 -2.96 -8.68 7.44
N LEU A 108 -3.92 -9.22 6.69
CA LEU A 108 -4.93 -8.51 5.97
C LEU A 108 -5.70 -7.85 7.11
N ILE A 109 -5.29 -6.64 7.46
CA ILE A 109 -6.20 -5.72 8.10
C ILE A 109 -7.25 -5.42 7.01
N ILE A 110 -8.15 -6.38 6.79
CA ILE A 110 -9.44 -6.11 6.20
C ILE A 110 -10.12 -5.30 7.27
N ILE A 111 -9.90 -3.99 7.22
CA ILE A 111 -10.65 -3.04 8.03
C ILE A 111 -12.11 -3.32 7.65
N PRO A 112 -12.89 -3.98 8.53
CA PRO A 112 -14.28 -4.24 8.25
C PRO A 112 -14.96 -2.89 8.11
N SER A 113 -15.87 -2.81 7.15
CA SER A 113 -16.64 -1.59 6.98
C SER A 113 -17.57 -1.45 8.19
N ALA A 114 -17.29 -0.46 9.04
CA ALA A 114 -18.36 0.17 9.81
C ALA A 114 -19.25 0.96 8.85
#